data_AF-A0AAT9LJX3-F1
#
_entry.id   AF-A0AAT9LJX3-F1
#
_cell.length_a   1.000
_cell.length_b   1.000
_cell.length_c   1.000
_cell.angle_alpha   90.00
_cell.angle_beta   90.00
_cell.angle_gamma   90.00
#
_symmetry.space_group_name_H-M   'P 1'
#
loop_
_entity.id
_entity.type
_entity.pdbx_description
1 polymer ?
#
loop_
_entity_poly.entity_id
_entity_poly.type
_entity_poly.pdbx_seq_one_letter_code
_entity_poly.pdbx_strand_id
1 'polypeptide(L)'
;MDHPFALRAPWYYRERHHLSLSDCRALRPVIQKYDRHDFVRQLLADPSAYLKWDKEDKWSYPAPLGLPGAGRAIRHRMLCTELRKLYQPSHDRFYAVGIEVFCDEAGLPRAGSHRDIEVGMVMRRIVTNVAGDRRPIRRLARDLMLRMAAEQAPGEVVGESAMDIRTLWWADEAQRQQFAEDHAADLAQVESTCVEQAWIDGHWQNVTADEHPAGECTIPMWRLPPSGSRCAAGQTRSLWYGTLPTSSPVHGLDGLPKLDDQSSYRIVCFVRQHRGSCPPLVYWSRPTVPFRLASFYDPQGTKNHTVSITMPDLRALEAQATSGIQPSGVRITSPAGSGMSFYSDLSNLKAGKGTLNQFATTCTFAIELFMIVAMFVFNLFLPIVVLMFQLWWMLALRFCTPLPTGSFDALRTYFADTAHDLNTLATPLPTTTPEEKAKEAARQAASDGLDTIMGLGPSIAHELQQAPTLQQNPRAVADFAGYADPQPKTPPAPPVPEPYVPDPLCPGP
;
A
#
# COMPACT_ATOMS: atom_id res chain seq x y z
N MET A 1 -28.59 -19.54 -32.04
CA MET A 1 -27.41 -20.39 -32.27
C MET A 1 -26.56 -20.23 -31.03
N ASP A 2 -26.38 -21.31 -30.27
CA ASP A 2 -25.65 -21.27 -29.00
C ASP A 2 -24.16 -21.41 -29.33
N HIS A 3 -23.49 -20.28 -29.53
CA HIS A 3 -22.04 -20.27 -29.77
C HIS A 3 -21.29 -20.27 -28.43
N PRO A 4 -20.22 -21.06 -28.29
CA PRO A 4 -19.33 -20.93 -27.14
C PRO A 4 -18.71 -19.53 -27.08
N PHE A 5 -18.39 -19.03 -25.88
CA PHE A 5 -17.79 -17.71 -25.72
C PHE A 5 -16.32 -17.81 -25.32
N ALA A 6 -15.51 -16.94 -25.92
CA ALA A 6 -14.10 -16.77 -25.64
C ALA A 6 -13.86 -15.38 -25.03
N LEU A 7 -13.31 -15.32 -23.82
CA LEU A 7 -12.93 -14.06 -23.20
C LEU A 7 -11.47 -13.73 -23.52
N ARG A 8 -11.19 -12.47 -23.88
CA ARG A 8 -9.86 -11.99 -24.24
C ARG A 8 -9.59 -10.61 -23.63
N ALA A 9 -8.32 -10.26 -23.53
CA ALA A 9 -7.88 -8.94 -23.14
C ALA A 9 -8.49 -7.86 -24.06
N PRO A 10 -8.87 -6.71 -23.52
CA PRO A 10 -9.40 -5.59 -24.29
C PRO A 10 -8.47 -5.16 -25.42
N TRP A 11 -9.06 -4.70 -26.53
CA TRP A 11 -8.32 -4.20 -27.70
C TRP A 11 -7.21 -3.21 -27.35
N TYR A 12 -7.44 -2.22 -26.48
CA TYR A 12 -6.44 -1.18 -26.16
C TYR A 12 -5.19 -1.77 -25.49
N TYR A 13 -5.34 -2.85 -24.73
CA TYR A 13 -4.22 -3.56 -24.13
C TYR A 13 -3.47 -4.37 -25.19
N ARG A 14 -4.22 -5.06 -26.07
CA ARG A 14 -3.64 -5.85 -27.16
C ARG A 14 -2.87 -4.97 -28.15
N GLU A 15 -3.44 -3.85 -28.58
CA GLU A 15 -2.80 -2.91 -29.49
C GLU A 15 -1.55 -2.28 -28.87
N ARG A 16 -1.61 -1.86 -27.59
CA ARG A 16 -0.46 -1.28 -26.88
C ARG A 16 0.73 -2.23 -26.77
N HIS A 17 0.46 -3.52 -26.63
CA HIS A 17 1.47 -4.55 -26.46
C HIS A 17 1.73 -5.39 -27.72
N HIS A 18 1.14 -4.99 -28.86
CA HIS A 18 1.23 -5.71 -30.15
C HIS A 18 0.88 -7.21 -30.04
N LEU A 19 -0.16 -7.54 -29.27
CA LEU A 19 -0.58 -8.90 -28.98
C LEU A 19 -1.64 -9.39 -29.97
N SER A 20 -1.46 -10.61 -30.48
CA SER A 20 -2.52 -11.30 -31.23
C SER A 20 -3.60 -11.82 -30.29
N LEU A 21 -4.77 -12.17 -30.83
CA LEU A 21 -5.87 -12.79 -30.06
C LEU A 21 -5.54 -14.19 -29.51
N SER A 22 -4.49 -14.83 -30.04
CA SER A 22 -4.00 -16.14 -29.63
C SER A 22 -2.84 -16.08 -28.63
N ASP A 23 -2.25 -14.90 -28.38
CA ASP A 23 -1.17 -14.75 -27.41
C ASP A 23 -1.69 -15.11 -26.00
N CYS A 24 -0.90 -15.89 -25.25
CA CYS A 24 -1.20 -16.27 -23.87
C CYS A 24 -1.49 -15.07 -22.96
N ARG A 25 -0.89 -13.90 -23.22
CA ARG A 25 -1.16 -12.65 -22.49
C ARG A 25 -2.51 -12.03 -22.86
N ALA A 26 -2.97 -12.22 -24.09
CA ALA A 26 -4.28 -11.76 -24.55
C ALA A 26 -5.44 -12.65 -24.07
N LEU A 27 -5.17 -13.79 -23.43
CA LEU A 27 -6.20 -14.67 -22.86
C LEU A 27 -6.64 -14.23 -21.45
N ARG A 28 -5.95 -13.26 -20.84
CA ARG A 28 -6.16 -12.84 -19.45
C ARG A 28 -6.95 -11.53 -19.38
N PRO A 29 -7.81 -11.34 -18.36
CA PRO A 29 -8.40 -10.03 -18.04
C PRO A 29 -7.32 -9.01 -17.70
N VAL A 30 -7.61 -7.72 -17.91
CA VAL A 30 -6.65 -6.62 -17.68
C VAL A 30 -7.10 -5.77 -16.52
N ILE A 31 -6.23 -5.57 -15.53
CA ILE A 31 -6.45 -4.64 -14.42
C ILE A 31 -5.98 -3.25 -14.83
N GLN A 32 -6.86 -2.26 -14.71
CA GLN A 32 -6.64 -0.85 -15.00
C GLN A 32 -6.51 -0.06 -13.69
N LYS A 33 -5.59 0.91 -13.65
CA LYS A 33 -5.32 1.77 -12.49
C LYS A 33 -5.85 3.18 -12.72
N TYR A 34 -6.46 3.77 -11.70
CA TYR A 34 -6.96 5.14 -11.68
C TYR A 34 -6.63 5.84 -10.35
N ASP A 35 -6.57 7.16 -10.38
CA ASP A 35 -6.24 8.04 -9.25
C ASP A 35 -7.42 8.89 -8.77
N ARG A 36 -8.61 8.73 -9.35
CA ARG A 36 -9.79 9.50 -8.97
C ARG A 36 -10.98 8.59 -8.68
N HIS A 37 -11.78 9.00 -7.70
CA HIS A 37 -13.01 8.30 -7.34
C HIS A 37 -14.07 8.28 -8.46
N ASP A 38 -14.02 9.22 -9.40
CA ASP A 38 -14.90 9.30 -10.56
C ASP A 38 -14.38 8.52 -11.79
N PHE A 39 -13.42 7.61 -11.60
CA PHE A 39 -12.78 6.83 -12.66
C PHE A 39 -13.76 6.10 -13.60
N VAL A 40 -14.95 5.73 -13.14
CA VAL A 40 -15.97 5.11 -14.00
C VAL A 40 -16.40 6.07 -15.12
N ARG A 41 -16.50 7.38 -14.85
CA ARG A 41 -16.79 8.37 -15.90
C ARG A 41 -15.65 8.46 -16.90
N GLN A 42 -14.40 8.42 -16.42
CA GLN A 42 -13.21 8.40 -17.28
C GLN A 42 -13.18 7.15 -18.17
N LEU A 43 -13.46 5.98 -17.59
CA LEU A 43 -13.54 4.70 -18.30
C LEU A 43 -14.64 4.70 -19.37
N LEU A 44 -15.81 5.28 -19.07
CA LEU A 44 -16.92 5.40 -20.02
C LEU A 44 -16.61 6.40 -21.15
N ALA A 45 -15.84 7.45 -20.87
CA ALA A 45 -15.42 8.43 -21.86
C ALA A 45 -14.34 7.86 -22.80
N ASP A 46 -13.31 7.23 -22.23
CA ASP A 46 -12.27 6.53 -22.98
C ASP A 46 -11.75 5.31 -22.19
N PRO A 47 -12.06 4.08 -22.63
CA PRO A 47 -11.62 2.89 -21.93
C PRO A 47 -10.11 2.63 -22.03
N SER A 48 -9.40 3.31 -22.95
CA SER A 48 -7.94 3.20 -23.08
C SER A 48 -7.17 4.12 -22.12
N ALA A 49 -7.85 5.11 -21.54
CA ALA A 49 -7.28 6.12 -20.65
C ALA A 49 -7.21 5.62 -19.20
N TYR A 50 -6.11 4.95 -18.86
CA TYR A 50 -5.78 4.52 -17.49
C TYR A 50 -4.31 4.80 -17.18
N LEU A 51 -3.94 4.70 -15.91
CA LEU A 51 -2.60 5.07 -15.44
C LEU A 51 -1.56 3.98 -15.69
N LYS A 52 -0.32 4.42 -15.93
CA LYS A 52 0.84 3.54 -16.08
C LYS A 52 1.19 2.88 -14.76
N TRP A 53 1.66 1.64 -14.82
CA TRP A 53 2.19 0.91 -13.67
C TRP A 53 3.63 1.32 -13.40
N ASP A 54 3.90 1.78 -12.18
CA ASP A 54 5.19 2.31 -11.74
C ASP A 54 5.89 1.39 -10.74
N LYS A 55 7.13 1.73 -10.35
CA LYS A 55 7.88 0.99 -9.33
C LYS A 55 7.21 0.99 -7.96
N GLU A 56 6.36 1.98 -7.67
CA GLU A 56 5.58 2.06 -6.43
C GLU A 56 4.40 1.06 -6.43
N ASP A 57 3.95 0.57 -7.59
CA ASP A 57 2.89 -0.44 -7.68
C ASP A 57 3.45 -1.88 -7.59
N LYS A 58 4.72 -2.02 -7.25
CA LYS A 58 5.37 -3.29 -6.94
C LYS A 58 5.35 -3.51 -5.44
N TRP A 59 5.06 -4.73 -5.02
CA TRP A 59 5.07 -5.09 -3.60
C TRP A 59 6.48 -4.91 -3.06
N SER A 60 6.61 -4.11 -2.00
CA SER A 60 7.89 -3.76 -1.41
C SER A 60 7.97 -4.21 0.04
N TYR A 61 9.17 -4.54 0.50
CA TYR A 61 9.42 -4.98 1.87
C TYR A 61 10.70 -4.34 2.44
N PRO A 62 10.77 -4.13 3.76
CA PRO A 62 11.95 -3.57 4.39
C PRO A 62 13.07 -4.61 4.52
N ALA A 63 14.19 -4.38 3.86
CA ALA A 63 15.43 -5.15 4.03
C ALA A 63 16.40 -4.39 4.94
N PRO A 64 17.03 -5.06 5.93
CA PRO A 64 18.03 -4.44 6.78
C PRO A 64 19.33 -4.23 6.00
N LEU A 65 19.94 -3.06 6.18
CA LEU A 65 21.25 -2.68 5.65
C LEU A 65 22.26 -2.62 6.80
N GLY A 66 23.42 -3.24 6.59
CA GLY A 66 24.56 -3.23 7.51
C GLY A 66 24.85 -4.60 8.14
N LEU A 67 26.12 -4.80 8.50
CA LEU A 67 26.60 -6.00 9.18
C LEU A 67 26.18 -5.99 10.67
N PRO A 68 25.62 -7.09 11.20
CA PRO A 68 25.39 -7.22 12.63
C PRO A 68 26.74 -7.18 13.37
N GLY A 69 26.97 -6.17 14.20
CA GLY A 69 28.13 -6.11 15.11
C GLY A 69 28.89 -4.78 15.18
N ALA A 70 28.63 -3.80 14.29
CA ALA A 70 29.45 -2.60 14.19
C ALA A 70 28.79 -1.32 14.75
N GLY A 71 28.18 -1.34 15.94
CA GLY A 71 27.71 -0.13 16.69
C GLY A 71 26.82 0.89 15.96
N ARG A 72 26.49 0.68 14.69
CA ARG A 72 25.70 1.53 13.81
C ARG A 72 24.28 1.02 13.81
N ALA A 73 23.32 1.93 13.90
CA ALA A 73 21.91 1.62 13.77
C ALA A 73 21.66 0.88 12.44
N ILE A 74 20.97 -0.26 12.50
CA ILE A 74 20.51 -1.00 11.32
C ILE A 74 19.58 -0.05 10.57
N ARG A 75 19.93 0.29 9.33
CA ARG A 75 19.08 1.08 8.45
C ARG A 75 18.22 0.12 7.65
N HIS A 76 16.97 0.47 7.36
CA HIS A 76 16.12 -0.35 6.50
C HIS A 76 15.93 0.34 5.16
N ARG A 77 15.91 -0.46 4.08
CA ARG A 77 15.58 0.00 2.73
C ARG A 77 14.47 -0.86 2.16
N MET A 78 13.52 -0.22 1.48
CA MET A 78 12.46 -0.95 0.78
C MET A 78 13.03 -1.57 -0.50
N LEU A 79 12.95 -2.90 -0.61
CA LEU A 79 13.23 -3.64 -1.83
C LEU A 79 11.90 -4.01 -2.51
N CYS A 80 11.80 -3.86 -3.82
CA CYS A 80 10.59 -4.13 -4.58
C CYS A 80 10.64 -5.52 -5.23
N THR A 81 9.55 -6.28 -5.16
CA THR A 81 9.38 -7.54 -5.88
C THR A 81 8.70 -7.32 -7.23
N GLU A 82 8.55 -8.36 -8.07
CA GLU A 82 7.72 -8.27 -9.29
C GLU A 82 6.22 -8.51 -9.04
N LEU A 83 5.82 -8.82 -7.80
CA LEU A 83 4.41 -8.97 -7.43
C LEU A 83 3.72 -7.60 -7.47
N ARG A 84 2.57 -7.55 -8.14
CA ARG A 84 1.77 -6.32 -8.24
C ARG A 84 1.12 -6.00 -6.90
N LYS A 85 1.25 -4.75 -6.47
CA LYS A 85 0.59 -4.19 -5.30
C LYS A 85 -0.58 -3.33 -5.75
N LEU A 86 -1.77 -3.62 -5.26
CA LEU A 86 -2.96 -2.78 -5.47
C LEU A 86 -3.27 -2.00 -4.21
N TYR A 87 -3.45 -0.71 -4.36
CA TYR A 87 -3.74 0.18 -3.27
C TYR A 87 -5.23 0.16 -2.89
N GLN A 88 -5.53 0.42 -1.63
CA GLN A 88 -6.90 0.62 -1.17
C GLN A 88 -7.45 2.01 -1.58
N PRO A 89 -8.77 2.21 -1.59
CA PRO A 89 -9.37 3.53 -1.87
C PRO A 89 -8.92 4.62 -0.89
N SER A 90 -8.52 4.23 0.34
CA SER A 90 -7.89 5.15 1.28
C SER A 90 -6.66 5.83 0.68
N HIS A 91 -5.91 5.18 -0.20
CA HIS A 91 -4.73 5.74 -0.87
C HIS A 91 -5.02 6.52 -2.16
N ASP A 92 -6.29 6.87 -2.44
CA ASP A 92 -6.73 7.54 -3.67
C ASP A 92 -6.32 6.77 -4.95
N ARG A 93 -6.57 5.46 -4.90
CA ARG A 93 -6.30 4.53 -6.00
C ARG A 93 -7.48 3.60 -6.20
N PHE A 94 -7.92 3.52 -7.45
CA PHE A 94 -9.10 2.77 -7.86
C PHE A 94 -8.76 1.86 -9.04
N TYR A 95 -9.44 0.73 -9.13
CA TYR A 95 -9.11 -0.30 -10.11
C TYR A 95 -10.37 -0.85 -10.79
N ALA A 96 -10.25 -1.07 -12.10
CA ALA A 96 -11.26 -1.75 -12.90
C ALA A 96 -10.63 -2.95 -13.60
N VAL A 97 -11.39 -4.01 -13.81
CA VAL A 97 -11.00 -5.16 -14.65
C VAL A 97 -11.72 -5.03 -15.97
N GLY A 98 -10.98 -4.96 -17.07
CA GLY A 98 -11.51 -4.91 -18.43
C GLY A 98 -11.37 -6.26 -19.14
N ILE A 99 -12.40 -6.65 -19.90
CA ILE A 99 -12.38 -7.85 -20.75
C ILE A 99 -13.25 -7.69 -21.99
N GLU A 100 -12.88 -8.35 -23.09
CA GLU A 100 -13.63 -8.36 -24.34
C GLU A 100 -14.12 -9.78 -24.64
N VAL A 101 -15.41 -9.89 -25.01
CA VAL A 101 -16.09 -11.17 -25.27
C VAL A 101 -16.21 -11.40 -26.78
N PHE A 102 -15.77 -12.58 -27.21
CA PHE A 102 -15.81 -13.08 -28.57
C PHE A 102 -16.63 -14.37 -28.64
N CYS A 103 -17.14 -14.73 -29.82
CA CYS A 103 -17.60 -16.10 -30.06
C CYS A 103 -16.37 -16.99 -30.25
N ASP A 104 -16.37 -18.15 -29.61
CA ASP A 104 -15.31 -19.16 -29.71
C ASP A 104 -15.47 -20.00 -30.98
N GLU A 105 -15.35 -19.31 -32.11
CA GLU A 105 -15.35 -19.89 -33.46
C GLU A 105 -14.05 -19.54 -34.18
N ALA A 106 -13.78 -20.24 -35.29
CA ALA A 106 -12.63 -19.93 -36.14
C ALA A 106 -12.64 -18.45 -36.56
N GLY A 107 -11.55 -17.74 -36.27
CA GLY A 107 -11.44 -16.29 -36.53
C GLY A 107 -11.95 -15.40 -35.38
N LEU A 108 -12.46 -15.97 -34.29
CA LEU A 108 -12.97 -15.27 -33.10
C LEU A 108 -13.87 -14.08 -33.47
N PRO A 109 -15.03 -14.33 -34.13
CA PRO A 109 -15.90 -13.24 -34.51
C PRO A 109 -16.40 -12.49 -33.27
N ARG A 110 -16.62 -11.19 -33.44
CA ARG A 110 -17.08 -10.33 -32.35
C ARG A 110 -18.49 -10.75 -31.94
N ALA A 111 -18.70 -10.89 -30.63
CA ALA A 111 -19.98 -11.32 -30.07
C ALA A 111 -21.12 -10.31 -30.36
N GLY A 112 -20.83 -9.05 -30.65
CA GLY A 112 -21.89 -8.08 -30.93
C GLY A 112 -22.71 -7.76 -29.67
N SER A 113 -24.01 -7.48 -29.86
CA SER A 113 -24.90 -7.06 -28.78
C SER A 113 -25.76 -8.19 -28.24
N HIS A 114 -25.16 -9.13 -27.53
CA HIS A 114 -25.90 -10.12 -26.75
C HIS A 114 -26.61 -9.48 -25.55
N ARG A 115 -27.91 -9.79 -25.39
CA ARG A 115 -28.73 -9.42 -24.22
C ARG A 115 -28.99 -10.61 -23.31
N ASP A 116 -28.64 -11.81 -23.77
CA ASP A 116 -28.82 -13.11 -23.11
C ASP A 116 -27.63 -13.54 -22.27
N ILE A 117 -26.56 -12.74 -22.26
CA ILE A 117 -25.33 -13.02 -21.51
C ILE A 117 -25.21 -12.13 -20.28
N GLU A 118 -24.76 -12.74 -19.19
CA GLU A 118 -24.30 -12.08 -17.98
C GLU A 118 -22.80 -12.25 -17.90
N VAL A 119 -22.06 -11.17 -17.65
CA VAL A 119 -20.60 -11.23 -17.46
C VAL A 119 -20.31 -10.88 -16.02
N GLY A 120 -19.47 -11.68 -15.39
CA GLY A 120 -19.05 -11.49 -14.01
C GLY A 120 -17.60 -11.85 -13.83
N MET A 121 -17.10 -11.62 -12.63
CA MET A 121 -15.78 -12.06 -12.21
C MET A 121 -15.80 -12.58 -10.79
N VAL A 122 -14.88 -13.49 -10.49
CA VAL A 122 -14.64 -14.02 -9.15
C VAL A 122 -13.24 -13.66 -8.70
N MET A 123 -13.09 -13.43 -7.41
CA MET A 123 -11.81 -13.12 -6.78
C MET A 123 -11.37 -14.31 -5.94
N ARG A 124 -10.26 -14.92 -6.34
CA ARG A 124 -9.69 -16.08 -5.67
C ARG A 124 -8.45 -15.70 -4.88
N ARG A 125 -8.33 -16.24 -3.68
CA ARG A 125 -7.15 -16.11 -2.84
C ARG A 125 -6.18 -17.23 -3.16
N ILE A 126 -4.90 -16.91 -3.20
CA ILE A 126 -3.82 -17.86 -3.41
C ILE A 126 -3.05 -17.99 -2.11
N VAL A 127 -3.04 -19.19 -1.58
CA VAL A 127 -2.28 -19.54 -0.40
C VAL A 127 -1.13 -20.43 -0.84
N THR A 128 0.09 -19.96 -0.64
CA THR A 128 1.28 -20.80 -0.80
C THR A 128 1.61 -21.37 0.57
N ASN A 129 1.36 -22.67 0.73
CA ASN A 129 1.79 -23.42 1.90
C ASN A 129 3.18 -23.97 1.64
N VAL A 130 4.08 -23.66 2.55
CA VAL A 130 5.46 -24.14 2.50
C VAL A 130 5.70 -24.98 3.75
N ALA A 131 5.92 -26.27 3.56
CA ALA A 131 6.23 -27.26 4.57
C ALA A 131 7.63 -27.83 4.36
N GLY A 132 8.25 -28.34 5.42
CA GLY A 132 9.60 -28.90 5.39
C GLY A 132 10.53 -28.28 6.43
N ASP A 133 11.82 -28.59 6.30
CA ASP A 133 12.83 -28.14 7.25
C ASP A 133 13.02 -26.62 7.21
N ARG A 134 13.05 -25.99 8.39
CA ARG A 134 13.18 -24.52 8.53
C ARG A 134 14.47 -23.97 7.94
N ARG A 135 15.53 -24.79 7.84
CA ARG A 135 16.86 -24.36 7.35
C ARG A 135 16.85 -24.13 5.83
N PRO A 136 16.44 -25.09 4.97
CA PRO A 136 16.23 -24.86 3.54
C PRO A 136 15.31 -23.66 3.25
N ILE A 137 14.17 -23.57 3.96
CA ILE A 137 13.20 -22.46 3.76
C ILE A 137 13.85 -21.10 4.02
N ARG A 138 14.61 -20.95 5.13
CA ARG A 138 15.31 -19.71 5.43
C ARG A 138 16.42 -19.39 4.44
N ARG A 139 17.16 -20.41 3.97
CA ARG A 139 18.22 -20.25 2.97
C ARG A 139 17.64 -19.73 1.66
N LEU A 140 16.58 -20.37 1.15
CA LEU A 140 15.87 -19.92 -0.05
C LEU A 140 15.40 -18.47 0.09
N ALA A 141 14.73 -18.13 1.20
CA ALA A 141 14.25 -16.77 1.43
C ALA A 141 15.39 -15.73 1.47
N ARG A 142 16.51 -16.10 2.07
CA ARG A 142 17.71 -15.26 2.17
C ARG A 142 18.38 -15.06 0.82
N ASP A 143 18.60 -16.13 0.06
CA ASP A 143 19.32 -16.06 -1.21
C ASP A 143 18.50 -15.29 -2.26
N LEU A 144 17.18 -15.45 -2.22
CA LEU A 144 16.20 -14.66 -2.97
C LEU A 144 16.28 -13.16 -2.65
N MET A 145 16.35 -12.81 -1.36
CA MET A 145 16.51 -11.43 -0.89
C MET A 145 17.85 -10.84 -1.34
N LEU A 146 18.94 -11.60 -1.21
CA LEU A 146 20.28 -11.16 -1.60
C LEU A 146 20.38 -10.91 -3.10
N ARG A 147 19.75 -11.73 -3.93
CA ARG A 147 19.67 -11.52 -5.39
C ARG A 147 18.93 -10.22 -5.71
N MET A 148 17.75 -10.01 -5.12
CA MET A 148 16.99 -8.77 -5.30
C MET A 148 17.76 -7.53 -4.85
N ALA A 149 18.46 -7.64 -3.71
CA ALA A 149 19.28 -6.58 -3.19
C ALA A 149 20.47 -6.26 -4.10
N ALA A 150 21.15 -7.28 -4.65
CA ALA A 150 22.24 -7.09 -5.58
C ALA A 150 21.80 -6.34 -6.85
N GLU A 151 20.59 -6.60 -7.33
CA GLU A 151 20.00 -5.92 -8.50
C GLU A 151 19.56 -4.49 -8.20
N GLN A 152 19.00 -4.22 -7.02
CA GLN A 152 18.34 -2.94 -6.70
C GLN A 152 19.17 -1.99 -5.82
N ALA A 153 20.20 -2.52 -5.16
CA ALA A 153 21.09 -1.81 -4.25
C ALA A 153 22.54 -2.33 -4.38
N PRO A 154 23.16 -2.21 -5.57
CA PRO A 154 24.51 -2.71 -5.80
C PRO A 154 25.51 -2.03 -4.84
N GLY A 155 26.33 -2.84 -4.15
CA GLY A 155 27.37 -2.38 -3.22
C GLY A 155 26.92 -2.20 -1.76
N GLU A 156 25.64 -2.40 -1.45
CA GLU A 156 25.15 -2.39 -0.07
C GLU A 156 25.14 -3.81 0.53
N VAL A 157 25.65 -3.94 1.77
CA VAL A 157 25.58 -5.22 2.50
C VAL A 157 24.22 -5.33 3.16
N VAL A 158 23.40 -6.26 2.69
CA VAL A 158 22.09 -6.55 3.26
C VAL A 158 22.24 -7.57 4.39
N GLY A 159 21.69 -7.22 5.56
CA GLY A 159 21.66 -8.09 6.73
C GLY A 159 20.65 -9.22 6.58
N GLU A 160 20.78 -10.25 7.41
CA GLU A 160 19.80 -11.34 7.44
C GLU A 160 18.48 -10.83 8.04
N SER A 161 17.41 -10.87 7.25
CA SER A 161 16.05 -10.53 7.70
C SER A 161 15.27 -11.78 8.08
N ALA A 162 14.43 -11.69 9.11
CA ALA A 162 13.50 -12.75 9.51
C ALA A 162 12.28 -12.81 8.56
N MET A 163 12.52 -12.94 7.25
CA MET A 163 11.43 -12.96 6.26
C MET A 163 10.83 -14.35 6.07
N ASP A 164 9.52 -14.35 5.84
CA ASP A 164 8.77 -15.53 5.40
C ASP A 164 8.90 -15.68 3.88
N ILE A 165 9.33 -16.85 3.42
CA ILE A 165 9.41 -17.22 2.00
C ILE A 165 8.07 -17.02 1.28
N ARG A 166 6.95 -17.14 2.00
CA ARG A 166 5.58 -16.90 1.48
C ARG A 166 5.39 -15.48 0.95
N THR A 167 6.08 -14.51 1.54
CA THR A 167 6.03 -13.09 1.13
C THR A 167 6.89 -12.83 -0.12
N LEU A 168 7.84 -13.73 -0.40
CA LEU A 168 8.81 -13.55 -1.47
C LEU A 168 8.55 -14.47 -2.68
N TRP A 169 7.64 -15.44 -2.59
CA TRP A 169 7.34 -16.36 -3.68
C TRP A 169 6.59 -15.65 -4.83
N TRP A 170 7.34 -15.18 -5.83
CA TRP A 170 6.96 -14.10 -6.77
C TRP A 170 5.83 -14.39 -7.76
N ALA A 171 5.25 -13.32 -8.31
CA ALA A 171 4.21 -13.31 -9.34
C ALA A 171 4.67 -13.56 -10.79
N ASP A 172 5.95 -13.32 -11.08
CA ASP A 172 6.50 -13.54 -12.43
C ASP A 172 6.95 -15.01 -12.57
N GLU A 173 6.25 -15.72 -13.46
CA GLU A 173 6.42 -17.14 -13.70
C GLU A 173 7.81 -17.45 -14.28
N ALA A 174 8.34 -16.57 -15.14
CA ALA A 174 9.64 -16.76 -15.76
C ALA A 174 10.80 -16.62 -14.75
N GLN A 175 10.78 -15.57 -13.92
CA GLN A 175 11.78 -15.40 -12.85
C GLN A 175 11.69 -16.49 -11.80
N ARG A 176 10.46 -16.92 -11.47
CA ARG A 176 10.25 -18.05 -10.56
C ARG A 176 10.86 -19.33 -11.11
N GLN A 177 10.66 -19.61 -12.40
CA GLN A 177 11.22 -20.80 -13.03
C GLN A 177 12.75 -20.79 -12.99
N GLN A 178 13.38 -19.67 -13.36
CA GLN A 178 14.83 -19.54 -13.31
C GLN A 178 15.38 -19.69 -11.88
N PHE A 179 14.74 -19.06 -10.89
CA PHE A 179 15.14 -19.23 -9.49
C PHE A 179 14.97 -20.67 -9.00
N ALA A 180 13.91 -21.35 -9.44
CA ALA A 180 13.65 -22.73 -9.09
C ALA A 180 14.68 -23.70 -9.68
N GLU A 181 15.15 -23.42 -10.90
CA GLU A 181 16.25 -24.16 -11.53
C GLU A 181 17.57 -23.95 -10.74
N ASP A 182 17.89 -22.71 -10.38
CA ASP A 182 19.10 -22.36 -9.63
C ASP A 182 19.16 -23.00 -8.22
N HIS A 183 18.00 -23.24 -7.60
CA HIS A 183 17.88 -23.72 -6.21
C HIS A 183 17.16 -25.07 -6.08
N ALA A 184 17.19 -25.89 -7.14
CA ALA A 184 16.45 -27.16 -7.20
C ALA A 184 16.74 -28.11 -6.02
N ALA A 185 17.98 -28.13 -5.51
CA ALA A 185 18.38 -28.99 -4.39
C ALA A 185 17.78 -28.57 -3.04
N ASP A 186 17.64 -27.26 -2.80
CA ASP A 186 16.99 -26.74 -1.59
C ASP A 186 15.46 -26.83 -1.73
N LEU A 187 14.92 -26.63 -2.94
CA LEU A 187 13.50 -26.82 -3.23
C LEU A 187 13.05 -28.28 -3.11
N ALA A 188 13.91 -29.26 -3.43
CA ALA A 188 13.61 -30.68 -3.23
C ALA A 188 13.39 -31.05 -1.75
N GLN A 189 13.90 -30.23 -0.82
CA GLN A 189 13.72 -30.41 0.64
C GLN A 189 12.53 -29.61 1.19
N VAL A 190 11.83 -28.86 0.33
CA VAL A 190 10.75 -27.96 0.70
C VAL A 190 9.49 -28.34 -0.08
N GLU A 191 8.49 -28.83 0.63
CA GLU A 191 7.17 -29.07 0.05
C GLU A 191 6.43 -27.74 -0.08
N SER A 192 6.31 -27.25 -1.31
CA SER A 192 5.49 -26.06 -1.60
C SER A 192 4.22 -26.48 -2.33
N THR A 193 3.06 -26.15 -1.76
CA THR A 193 1.77 -26.34 -2.40
C THR A 193 1.09 -24.98 -2.55
N CYS A 194 0.71 -24.67 -3.79
CA CYS A 194 -0.04 -23.46 -4.10
C CYS A 194 -1.51 -23.87 -4.25
N VAL A 195 -2.35 -23.43 -3.32
CA VAL A 195 -3.78 -23.75 -3.32
C VAL A 195 -4.56 -22.48 -3.62
N GLU A 196 -5.55 -22.58 -4.53
CA GLU A 196 -6.52 -21.52 -4.73
C GLU A 196 -7.68 -21.69 -3.77
N GLN A 197 -8.21 -20.57 -3.27
CA GLN A 197 -9.35 -20.54 -2.38
C GLN A 197 -10.43 -19.63 -2.97
N ALA A 198 -11.67 -20.09 -2.92
CA ALA A 198 -12.87 -19.34 -3.28
C ALA A 198 -13.59 -18.86 -2.02
N TRP A 199 -14.21 -17.69 -2.09
CA TRP A 199 -15.04 -17.16 -1.00
C TRP A 199 -16.48 -17.65 -1.17
N ILE A 200 -16.91 -18.54 -0.30
CA ILE A 200 -18.22 -19.23 -0.35
C ILE A 200 -18.85 -19.10 1.03
N ASP A 201 -20.09 -18.63 1.10
CA ASP A 201 -20.88 -18.56 2.34
C ASP A 201 -20.11 -18.00 3.56
N GLY A 202 -19.34 -16.94 3.34
CA GLY A 202 -18.62 -16.26 4.42
C GLY A 202 -17.35 -16.95 4.90
N HIS A 203 -16.71 -17.82 4.11
CA HIS A 203 -15.40 -18.38 4.44
C HIS A 203 -14.60 -18.75 3.19
N TRP A 204 -13.28 -18.88 3.35
CA TRP A 204 -12.37 -19.33 2.30
C TRP A 204 -12.37 -20.86 2.22
N GLN A 205 -12.71 -21.42 1.07
CA GLN A 205 -12.65 -22.86 0.80
C GLN A 205 -11.62 -23.15 -0.28
N ASN A 206 -10.83 -24.21 -0.12
CA ASN A 206 -9.87 -24.65 -1.14
C ASN A 206 -10.63 -25.14 -2.38
N VAL A 207 -10.21 -24.67 -3.55
CA VAL A 207 -10.74 -25.07 -4.85
C VAL A 207 -9.59 -25.42 -5.79
N THR A 208 -9.85 -26.32 -6.72
CA THR A 208 -8.91 -26.52 -7.84
C THR A 208 -9.06 -25.40 -8.86
N ALA A 209 -8.01 -25.14 -9.66
CA ALA A 209 -8.00 -24.00 -10.59
C ALA A 209 -9.16 -24.02 -11.60
N ASP A 210 -9.56 -25.22 -12.04
CA ASP A 210 -10.64 -25.43 -13.01
C ASP A 210 -12.01 -25.68 -12.37
N GLU A 211 -12.08 -25.72 -11.03
CA GLU A 211 -13.32 -25.92 -10.29
C GLU A 211 -14.01 -24.60 -9.97
N HIS A 212 -15.32 -24.56 -10.17
CA HIS A 212 -16.14 -23.36 -10.02
C HIS A 212 -17.37 -23.70 -9.15
N PRO A 213 -17.22 -23.70 -7.82
CA PRO A 213 -18.27 -24.16 -6.93
C PRO A 213 -19.48 -23.22 -6.94
N ALA A 214 -20.67 -23.80 -6.77
CA ALA A 214 -21.89 -23.03 -6.59
C ALA A 214 -21.81 -22.21 -5.30
N GLY A 215 -22.21 -20.94 -5.36
CA GLY A 215 -22.13 -20.02 -4.21
C GLY A 215 -20.81 -19.23 -4.08
N GLU A 216 -19.86 -19.40 -5.02
CA GLU A 216 -18.68 -18.52 -5.11
C GLU A 216 -19.12 -17.06 -5.26
N CYS A 217 -18.52 -16.16 -4.49
CA CYS A 217 -18.86 -14.75 -4.51
C CYS A 217 -18.51 -14.10 -5.86
N THR A 218 -19.54 -13.83 -6.66
CA THR A 218 -19.43 -13.18 -7.96
C THR A 218 -19.53 -11.66 -7.86
N ILE A 219 -18.69 -10.96 -8.60
CA ILE A 219 -18.74 -9.51 -8.81
C ILE A 219 -19.29 -9.28 -10.21
N PRO A 220 -20.40 -8.54 -10.37
CA PRO A 220 -20.97 -8.29 -11.70
C PRO A 220 -20.04 -7.40 -12.53
N MET A 221 -20.04 -7.63 -13.85
CA MET A 221 -19.41 -6.76 -14.83
C MET A 221 -20.47 -6.08 -15.68
N TRP A 222 -20.20 -4.86 -16.12
CA TRP A 222 -21.08 -4.06 -16.95
C TRP A 222 -20.49 -3.89 -18.33
N ARG A 223 -21.33 -3.96 -19.35
CA ARG A 223 -20.92 -3.70 -20.72
C ARG A 223 -20.63 -2.22 -20.87
N LEU A 224 -19.48 -1.88 -21.46
CA LEU A 224 -19.20 -0.52 -21.86
C LEU A 224 -20.11 -0.15 -23.03
N PRO A 225 -20.85 0.98 -22.94
CA PRO A 225 -21.65 1.45 -24.05
C PRO A 225 -20.71 1.76 -25.23
N PRO A 226 -21.12 1.48 -26.46
CA PRO A 226 -20.37 1.94 -27.62
C PRO A 226 -20.32 3.46 -27.55
N SER A 227 -19.12 4.05 -27.57
CA SER A 227 -18.97 5.51 -27.57
C SER A 227 -19.70 6.06 -28.81
N GLY A 228 -20.73 6.87 -28.61
CA GLY A 228 -21.63 7.34 -29.69
C GLY A 228 -20.95 8.13 -30.81
N SER A 229 -19.66 8.47 -30.66
CA SER A 229 -18.83 9.18 -31.63
C SER A 229 -17.93 8.29 -32.49
N ARG A 230 -17.91 6.96 -32.28
CA ARG A 230 -16.96 6.06 -32.96
C ARG A 230 -17.71 4.95 -33.71
N CYS A 231 -17.66 5.07 -35.03
CA CYS A 231 -17.96 4.14 -36.13
C CYS A 231 -18.86 2.89 -35.89
N ALA A 232 -19.64 2.51 -36.92
CA ALA A 232 -20.52 1.33 -36.88
C ALA A 232 -19.78 0.02 -36.52
N ALA A 233 -18.50 -0.13 -36.90
CA ALA A 233 -17.70 -1.30 -36.54
C ALA A 233 -17.43 -1.40 -35.03
N GLY A 234 -17.21 -0.27 -34.34
CA GLY A 234 -17.01 -0.22 -32.89
C GLY A 234 -18.23 -0.67 -32.08
N GLN A 235 -19.44 -0.47 -32.63
CA GLN A 235 -20.70 -0.89 -31.99
C GLN A 235 -20.84 -2.42 -31.88
N THR A 236 -20.11 -3.17 -32.70
CA THR A 236 -20.11 -4.64 -32.68
C THR A 236 -19.22 -5.23 -31.58
N ARG A 237 -18.53 -4.40 -30.78
CA ARG A 237 -17.72 -4.89 -29.66
C ARG A 237 -18.56 -5.22 -28.43
N SER A 238 -18.10 -6.24 -27.73
CA SER A 238 -18.63 -6.67 -26.43
C SER A 238 -17.54 -6.48 -25.38
N LEU A 239 -17.29 -5.21 -25.04
CA LEU A 239 -16.31 -4.83 -24.03
C LEU A 239 -17.02 -4.67 -22.68
N TRP A 240 -16.47 -5.27 -21.64
CA TRP A 240 -17.03 -5.31 -20.30
C TRP A 240 -16.01 -4.84 -19.27
N TYR A 241 -16.51 -4.24 -18.19
CA TYR A 241 -15.70 -3.83 -17.06
C TYR A 241 -16.35 -4.18 -15.73
N GLY A 242 -15.55 -4.51 -14.73
CA GLY A 242 -15.98 -4.69 -13.34
C GLY A 242 -15.12 -3.86 -12.41
N THR A 243 -15.70 -3.33 -11.33
CA THR A 243 -14.93 -2.62 -10.31
C THR A 243 -14.24 -3.64 -9.41
N LEU A 244 -12.93 -3.46 -9.18
CA LEU A 244 -12.15 -4.40 -8.38
C LEU A 244 -12.15 -3.94 -6.90
N PRO A 245 -12.78 -4.69 -5.98
CA PRO A 245 -12.73 -4.36 -4.56
C PRO A 245 -11.31 -4.62 -4.02
N THR A 246 -10.65 -3.56 -3.56
CA THR A 246 -9.33 -3.66 -2.88
C THR A 246 -9.43 -3.52 -1.35
N SER A 247 -10.63 -3.31 -0.81
CA SER A 247 -10.93 -3.39 0.61
C SER A 247 -12.30 -4.05 0.82
N SER A 248 -12.50 -4.71 1.97
CA SER A 248 -13.77 -5.31 2.32
C SER A 248 -14.02 -5.22 3.83
N PRO A 249 -15.23 -4.79 4.26
CA PRO A 249 -15.61 -4.85 5.68
C PRO A 249 -16.05 -6.26 6.10
N VAL A 250 -16.23 -7.18 5.14
CA VAL A 250 -16.74 -8.53 5.40
C VAL A 250 -15.66 -9.36 6.08
N HIS A 251 -16.06 -10.00 7.17
CA HIS A 251 -15.24 -10.98 7.88
C HIS A 251 -15.85 -12.37 7.70
N GLY A 252 -15.00 -13.38 7.77
CA GLY A 252 -15.42 -14.76 7.73
C GLY A 252 -15.99 -15.23 9.07
N LEU A 253 -16.55 -16.43 9.08
CA LEU A 253 -17.01 -17.11 10.30
C LEU A 253 -15.88 -17.34 11.32
N ASP A 254 -14.65 -17.43 10.84
CA ASP A 254 -13.41 -17.49 11.63
C ASP A 254 -12.95 -16.12 12.18
N GLY A 255 -13.65 -15.04 11.81
CA GLY A 255 -13.30 -13.68 12.16
C GLY A 255 -12.06 -13.15 11.41
N LEU A 256 -11.59 -13.85 10.38
CA LEU A 256 -10.56 -13.33 9.47
C LEU A 256 -11.22 -12.40 8.43
N PRO A 257 -10.55 -11.32 8.00
CA PRO A 257 -11.09 -10.47 6.97
C PRO A 257 -11.18 -11.23 5.64
N LYS A 258 -12.21 -10.94 4.84
CA LYS A 258 -12.33 -11.48 3.48
C LYS A 258 -11.11 -11.07 2.65
N LEU A 259 -10.74 -9.80 2.68
CA LEU A 259 -9.58 -9.26 1.97
C LEU A 259 -8.50 -8.84 2.98
N ASP A 260 -7.29 -9.37 2.82
CA ASP A 260 -6.13 -9.08 3.65
C ASP A 260 -4.91 -8.64 2.83
N ASP A 261 -3.93 -8.08 3.52
CA ASP A 261 -2.68 -7.60 2.94
C ASP A 261 -1.55 -8.64 2.99
N GLN A 262 -1.83 -9.89 3.41
CA GLN A 262 -0.86 -10.98 3.51
C GLN A 262 -0.91 -11.95 2.33
N SER A 263 -2.08 -12.04 1.71
CA SER A 263 -2.39 -13.02 0.69
C SER A 263 -2.27 -12.44 -0.70
N SER A 264 -2.02 -13.32 -1.66
CA SER A 264 -2.12 -12.97 -3.08
C SER A 264 -3.51 -13.31 -3.60
N TYR A 265 -3.98 -12.56 -4.58
CA TYR A 265 -5.28 -12.71 -5.21
C TYR A 265 -5.15 -12.78 -6.72
N ARG A 266 -6.09 -13.48 -7.37
CA ARG A 266 -6.29 -13.48 -8.81
C ARG A 266 -7.77 -13.27 -9.13
N ILE A 267 -8.02 -12.71 -10.31
CA ILE A 267 -9.36 -12.54 -10.85
C ILE A 267 -9.56 -13.49 -12.02
N VAL A 268 -10.72 -14.13 -12.05
CA VAL A 268 -11.18 -14.93 -13.19
C VAL A 268 -12.52 -14.37 -13.64
N CYS A 269 -12.66 -14.07 -14.92
CA CYS A 269 -13.92 -13.58 -15.49
C CYS A 269 -14.71 -14.75 -16.08
N PHE A 270 -16.03 -14.64 -16.11
CA PHE A 270 -16.91 -15.61 -16.74
C PHE A 270 -18.02 -14.94 -17.55
N VAL A 271 -18.49 -15.64 -18.58
CA VAL A 271 -19.73 -15.35 -19.29
C VAL A 271 -20.73 -16.45 -18.99
N ARG A 272 -21.90 -16.07 -18.48
CA ARG A 272 -23.04 -16.96 -18.26
C ARG A 272 -24.10 -16.69 -19.31
N GLN A 273 -24.45 -17.71 -20.09
CA GLN A 273 -25.52 -17.63 -21.09
C GLN A 273 -26.78 -18.32 -20.56
N HIS A 274 -27.88 -17.57 -20.47
CA HIS A 274 -29.15 -18.08 -20.00
C HIS A 274 -29.88 -18.83 -21.12
N ARG A 275 -30.29 -20.09 -20.87
CA ARG A 275 -30.95 -20.96 -21.85
C ARG A 275 -32.38 -21.32 -21.44
N GLY A 276 -33.17 -20.32 -21.03
CA GLY A 276 -34.55 -20.53 -20.61
C GLY A 276 -34.66 -21.51 -19.44
N SER A 277 -35.22 -22.69 -19.69
CA SER A 277 -35.39 -23.76 -18.70
C SER A 277 -34.16 -24.66 -18.50
N CYS A 278 -33.14 -24.56 -19.36
CA CYS A 278 -31.92 -25.35 -19.23
C CYS A 278 -30.92 -24.67 -18.29
N PRO A 279 -30.04 -25.44 -17.61
CA PRO A 279 -28.92 -24.88 -16.86
C PRO A 279 -28.11 -23.93 -17.72
N PRO A 280 -27.65 -22.78 -17.18
CA PRO A 280 -26.91 -21.81 -17.95
C PRO A 280 -25.54 -22.37 -18.33
N LEU A 281 -25.07 -22.03 -19.54
CA LEU A 281 -23.70 -22.34 -19.97
C LEU A 281 -22.76 -21.28 -19.41
N VAL A 282 -21.63 -21.69 -18.84
CA VAL A 282 -20.65 -20.79 -18.25
C VAL A 282 -19.29 -21.00 -18.92
N TYR A 283 -18.71 -19.91 -19.40
CA TYR A 283 -17.40 -19.88 -20.06
C TYR A 283 -16.44 -19.02 -19.24
N TRP A 284 -15.24 -19.53 -18.95
CA TRP A 284 -14.28 -18.89 -18.05
C TRP A 284 -13.06 -18.34 -18.80
N SER A 285 -12.50 -17.23 -18.32
CA SER A 285 -11.25 -16.67 -18.82
C SER A 285 -10.04 -17.36 -18.18
N ARG A 286 -8.83 -17.12 -18.71
CA ARG A 286 -7.62 -17.36 -17.91
C ARG A 286 -7.59 -16.39 -16.71
N PRO A 287 -6.94 -16.76 -15.59
CA PRO A 287 -6.80 -15.86 -14.46
C PRO A 287 -5.88 -14.67 -14.77
N THR A 288 -6.08 -13.56 -14.07
CA THR A 288 -5.15 -12.43 -14.09
C THR A 288 -3.79 -12.82 -13.50
N VAL A 289 -2.77 -11.99 -13.74
CA VAL A 289 -1.52 -12.05 -12.97
C VAL A 289 -1.86 -11.87 -11.48
N PRO A 290 -1.22 -12.63 -10.56
CA PRO A 290 -1.48 -12.47 -9.14
C PRO A 290 -1.05 -11.09 -8.65
N PHE A 291 -1.80 -10.55 -7.70
CA PHE A 291 -1.53 -9.28 -7.04
C PHE A 291 -1.80 -9.39 -5.55
N ARG A 292 -1.26 -8.45 -4.78
CA ARG A 292 -1.46 -8.34 -3.33
C ARG A 292 -2.01 -6.97 -2.99
N LEU A 293 -2.83 -6.91 -1.95
CA LEU A 293 -3.42 -5.66 -1.50
C LEU A 293 -2.43 -4.92 -0.60
N ALA A 294 -2.31 -3.61 -0.78
CA ALA A 294 -1.52 -2.76 0.09
C ALA A 294 -2.12 -2.74 1.50
N SER A 295 -1.28 -2.74 2.52
CA SER A 295 -1.71 -2.49 3.90
C SER A 295 -2.35 -1.11 4.01
N PHE A 296 -3.28 -0.92 4.95
CA PHE A 296 -3.95 0.38 5.14
C PHE A 296 -2.97 1.54 5.42
N TYR A 297 -1.83 1.26 6.07
CA TYR A 297 -0.76 2.22 6.36
C TYR A 297 0.48 1.98 5.49
N ASP A 298 0.28 1.62 4.23
CA ASP A 298 1.41 1.40 3.31
C ASP A 298 2.22 2.70 3.13
N PRO A 299 3.53 2.73 3.46
CA PRO A 299 4.31 3.97 3.43
C PRO A 299 4.40 4.63 2.05
N GLN A 300 4.28 3.85 0.97
CA GLN A 300 4.28 4.38 -0.40
C GLN A 300 2.90 4.88 -0.79
N GLY A 301 1.82 4.24 -0.31
CA GLY A 301 0.44 4.65 -0.55
C GLY A 301 0.05 5.94 0.17
N THR A 302 0.45 6.07 1.44
CA THR A 302 0.15 7.25 2.28
C THR A 302 0.93 8.50 1.88
N LYS A 303 1.93 8.39 1.01
CA LYS A 303 2.65 9.54 0.42
C LYS A 303 1.75 10.39 -0.49
N ASN A 304 0.73 9.77 -1.08
CA ASN A 304 -0.07 10.40 -2.15
C ASN A 304 -1.21 11.29 -1.62
N HIS A 305 -1.60 11.14 -0.36
CA HIS A 305 -2.73 11.87 0.22
C HIS A 305 -2.56 12.02 1.73
N THR A 306 -3.12 13.10 2.28
CA THR A 306 -3.21 13.31 3.73
C THR A 306 -4.57 12.82 4.23
N VAL A 307 -4.57 11.87 5.18
CA VAL A 307 -5.79 11.46 5.88
C VAL A 307 -6.00 12.39 7.06
N SER A 308 -7.11 13.14 7.05
CA SER A 308 -7.57 13.84 8.24
C SER A 308 -8.46 12.92 9.05
N ILE A 309 -8.02 12.57 10.27
CA ILE A 309 -8.82 11.80 11.23
C ILE A 309 -9.22 12.76 12.35
N THR A 310 -10.52 13.02 12.48
CA THR A 310 -11.03 13.83 13.60
C THR A 310 -11.16 12.98 14.85
N MET A 311 -10.72 13.51 16.00
CA MET A 311 -10.85 12.83 17.28
C MET A 311 -12.34 12.62 17.62
N PRO A 312 -12.73 11.49 18.22
CA PRO A 312 -14.10 11.28 18.69
C PRO A 312 -14.52 12.36 19.69
N ASP A 313 -15.75 12.87 19.56
CA ASP A 313 -16.31 13.81 20.53
C ASP A 313 -16.67 13.08 21.83
N LEU A 314 -16.08 13.50 22.94
CA LEU A 314 -16.33 12.94 24.27
C LEU A 314 -17.80 13.01 24.68
N ARG A 315 -18.53 14.06 24.26
CA ARG A 315 -19.97 14.20 24.55
C ARG A 315 -20.80 13.17 23.77
N ALA A 316 -20.41 12.89 22.53
CA ALA A 316 -21.07 11.88 21.71
C ALA A 316 -20.82 10.46 22.27
N LEU A 317 -19.62 10.20 22.80
CA LEU A 317 -19.29 8.94 23.46
C LEU A 317 -20.04 8.73 24.77
N GLU A 318 -20.18 9.77 25.59
CA GLU A 318 -20.98 9.74 26.82
C GLU A 318 -22.46 9.42 26.52
N ALA A 319 -23.01 10.05 25.47
CA ALA A 319 -24.35 9.76 24.99
C ALA A 319 -24.49 8.32 24.46
N GLN A 320 -23.48 7.80 23.75
CA GLN A 320 -23.49 6.41 23.25
C GLN A 320 -23.38 5.38 24.39
N ALA A 321 -22.57 5.66 25.41
CA ALA A 321 -22.40 4.80 26.58
C ALA A 321 -23.71 4.69 27.39
N THR A 322 -24.48 5.78 27.48
CA THR A 322 -25.81 5.80 28.11
C THR A 322 -26.89 5.15 27.25
N SER A 323 -26.66 5.02 25.93
CA SER A 323 -27.59 4.41 24.98
C SER A 323 -27.54 2.88 24.94
N GLY A 324 -26.57 2.23 25.60
CA GLY A 324 -26.42 0.77 25.63
C GLY A 324 -26.02 0.12 24.29
N ILE A 325 -25.68 0.91 23.27
CA ILE A 325 -25.19 0.43 21.98
C ILE A 325 -23.74 -0.02 22.15
N GLN A 326 -23.47 -1.31 21.93
CA GLN A 326 -22.10 -1.83 22.01
C GLN A 326 -21.22 -1.15 20.93
N PRO A 327 -20.03 -0.63 21.30
CA PRO A 327 -19.12 -0.03 20.34
C PRO A 327 -18.61 -1.10 19.36
N SER A 328 -18.79 -0.83 18.06
CA SER A 328 -18.22 -1.64 16.99
C SER A 328 -16.71 -1.37 16.93
N GLY A 329 -15.90 -2.34 17.34
CA GLY A 329 -14.45 -2.14 17.53
C GLY A 329 -13.62 -2.26 16.25
N VAL A 330 -12.37 -1.82 16.34
CA VAL A 330 -11.34 -2.03 15.32
C VAL A 330 -10.43 -3.17 15.74
N ARG A 331 -10.16 -4.06 14.77
CA ARG A 331 -9.22 -5.17 14.92
C ARG A 331 -7.88 -4.75 14.32
N ILE A 332 -6.88 -4.62 15.17
CA ILE A 332 -5.51 -4.28 14.76
C ILE A 332 -4.70 -5.57 14.71
N THR A 333 -4.24 -5.93 13.52
CA THR A 333 -3.29 -7.03 13.32
C THR A 333 -1.91 -6.42 13.20
N SER A 334 -1.07 -6.63 14.22
CA SER A 334 0.35 -6.27 14.13
C SER A 334 1.09 -7.42 13.44
N PRO A 335 1.82 -7.19 12.33
CA PRO A 335 2.67 -8.21 11.72
C PRO A 335 3.74 -8.72 12.69
N ALA A 336 4.29 -9.91 12.41
CA ALA A 336 5.42 -10.43 13.16
C ALA A 336 6.62 -9.48 13.05
N GLY A 337 7.26 -9.18 14.18
CA GLY A 337 8.39 -8.26 14.30
C GLY A 337 8.00 -6.80 14.56
N SER A 338 6.71 -6.45 14.54
CA SER A 338 6.23 -5.06 14.69
C SER A 338 5.70 -4.72 16.09
N GLY A 339 5.54 -5.70 16.99
CA GLY A 339 5.06 -5.52 18.36
C GLY A 339 6.10 -5.87 19.41
N MET A 340 6.11 -5.16 20.53
CA MET A 340 6.84 -5.59 21.73
C MET A 340 6.00 -6.64 22.47
N SER A 341 6.54 -7.84 22.70
CA SER A 341 5.82 -8.85 23.49
C SER A 341 5.85 -8.44 24.97
N PHE A 342 4.73 -7.92 25.49
CA PHE A 342 4.56 -7.75 26.93
C PHE A 342 4.01 -9.05 27.50
N TYR A 343 4.86 -9.83 28.17
CA TYR A 343 4.36 -10.89 29.04
C TYR A 343 3.56 -10.25 30.16
N SER A 344 2.39 -10.81 30.48
CA SER A 344 1.43 -10.33 31.48
C SER A 344 1.92 -10.37 32.93
N ASP A 345 3.18 -10.75 33.15
CA ASP A 345 3.79 -10.81 34.46
C ASP A 345 4.70 -9.60 34.68
N LEU A 346 4.11 -8.55 35.27
CA LEU A 346 4.78 -7.28 35.62
C LEU A 346 5.95 -7.45 36.62
N SER A 347 6.13 -8.63 37.22
CA SER A 347 7.12 -8.88 38.27
C SER A 347 8.56 -9.10 37.77
N ASN A 348 8.77 -9.30 36.46
CA ASN A 348 10.08 -9.67 35.88
C ASN A 348 10.55 -8.77 34.72
N LEU A 349 10.17 -7.49 34.70
CA LEU A 349 10.67 -6.52 33.72
C LEU A 349 12.10 -6.07 34.07
N LYS A 350 13.10 -6.79 33.58
CA LYS A 350 14.49 -6.28 33.49
C LYS A 350 14.63 -5.39 32.26
N ALA A 351 15.06 -4.15 32.45
CA ALA A 351 15.41 -3.22 31.37
C ALA A 351 16.45 -3.86 30.44
N GLY A 352 16.18 -3.87 29.13
CA GLY A 352 17.13 -4.32 28.09
C GLY A 352 16.83 -5.64 27.38
N LYS A 353 15.73 -6.34 27.67
CA LYS A 353 15.29 -7.55 26.92
C LYS A 353 13.85 -7.41 26.38
N GLY A 354 13.65 -6.48 25.45
CA GLY A 354 12.44 -6.46 24.63
C GLY A 354 12.57 -7.51 23.53
N THR A 355 11.74 -8.56 23.56
CA THR A 355 11.65 -9.50 22.43
C THR A 355 10.55 -9.01 21.50
N LEU A 356 10.87 -8.85 20.21
CA LEU A 356 9.86 -8.55 19.20
C LEU A 356 8.91 -9.73 19.06
N ASN A 357 7.62 -9.48 18.80
CA ASN A 357 6.64 -10.52 18.56
C ASN A 357 7.07 -11.41 17.38
N GLN A 358 7.20 -12.71 17.57
CA GLN A 358 7.55 -13.62 16.47
C GLN A 358 6.36 -14.01 15.60
N PHE A 359 5.15 -13.62 16.01
CA PHE A 359 3.88 -13.97 15.38
C PHE A 359 3.02 -12.73 15.19
N ALA A 360 2.16 -12.75 14.18
CA ALA A 360 1.15 -11.73 14.00
C ALA A 360 0.15 -11.79 15.18
N THR A 361 -0.05 -10.67 15.86
CA THR A 361 -0.98 -10.58 17.01
C THR A 361 -2.18 -9.74 16.64
N THR A 362 -3.36 -10.30 16.84
CA THR A 362 -4.64 -9.64 16.57
C THR A 362 -5.23 -9.15 17.90
N CYS A 363 -5.38 -7.84 18.04
CA CYS A 363 -6.02 -7.25 19.21
C CYS A 363 -7.30 -6.50 18.77
N THR A 364 -8.40 -6.71 19.48
CA THR A 364 -9.66 -5.97 19.27
C THR A 364 -9.82 -4.94 20.37
N PHE A 365 -9.90 -3.67 19.99
CA PHE A 365 -10.14 -2.56 20.92
C PHE A 365 -11.30 -1.70 20.42
N ALA A 366 -11.99 -1.02 21.34
CA ALA A 366 -12.79 0.14 20.96
C ALA A 366 -11.82 1.20 20.43
N ILE A 367 -11.93 1.55 19.15
CA ILE A 367 -10.99 2.47 18.49
C ILE A 367 -10.98 3.83 19.19
N GLU A 368 -12.13 4.22 19.74
CA GLU A 368 -12.34 5.49 20.41
C GLU A 368 -11.57 5.54 21.74
N LEU A 369 -11.65 4.47 22.54
CA LEU A 369 -10.87 4.34 23.78
C LEU A 369 -9.37 4.29 23.48
N PHE A 370 -8.97 3.51 22.47
CA PHE A 370 -7.57 3.40 22.06
C PHE A 370 -7.01 4.77 21.66
N MET A 371 -7.73 5.54 20.84
CA MET A 371 -7.30 6.88 20.41
C MET A 371 -7.21 7.86 21.57
N ILE A 372 -8.14 7.83 22.53
CA ILE A 372 -8.09 8.69 23.72
C ILE A 372 -6.88 8.34 24.58
N VAL A 373 -6.68 7.07 24.91
CA VAL A 373 -5.56 6.62 25.74
C VAL A 373 -4.23 6.89 25.05
N ALA A 374 -4.14 6.56 23.75
CA ALA A 374 -2.93 6.79 22.96
C ALA A 374 -2.58 8.28 22.90
N MET A 375 -3.54 9.18 22.59
CA MET A 375 -3.25 10.61 22.55
C MET A 375 -2.95 11.20 23.93
N PHE A 376 -3.62 10.73 24.99
CA PHE A 376 -3.33 11.17 26.35
C PHE A 376 -1.92 10.78 26.78
N VAL A 377 -1.55 9.51 26.61
CA VAL A 377 -0.21 8.99 26.93
C VAL A 377 0.85 9.65 26.04
N PHE A 378 0.59 9.78 24.74
CA PHE A 378 1.51 10.43 23.81
C PHE A 378 1.76 11.89 24.21
N ASN A 379 0.72 12.66 24.50
CA ASN A 379 0.88 14.06 24.91
C ASN A 379 1.59 14.21 26.26
N LEU A 380 1.39 13.28 27.20
CA LEU A 380 2.01 13.30 28.53
C LEU A 380 3.49 12.88 28.51
N PHE A 381 3.82 11.78 27.83
CA PHE A 381 5.15 11.16 27.91
C PHE A 381 6.11 11.59 26.81
N LEU A 382 5.63 11.99 25.62
CA LEU A 382 6.53 12.37 24.53
C LEU A 382 7.48 13.54 24.89
N PRO A 383 7.04 14.62 25.57
CA PRO A 383 7.96 15.68 26.00
C PRO A 383 9.07 15.15 26.93
N ILE A 384 8.71 14.27 27.86
CA ILE A 384 9.61 13.68 28.85
C ILE A 384 10.64 12.76 28.17
N VAL A 385 10.19 11.89 27.28
CA VAL A 385 11.04 10.88 26.59
C VAL A 385 11.99 11.54 25.59
N VAL A 386 11.52 12.55 24.83
CA VAL A 386 12.36 13.26 23.86
C VAL A 386 13.52 13.97 24.57
N LEU A 387 13.24 14.65 25.68
CA LEU A 387 14.24 15.42 26.43
C LEU A 387 15.20 14.49 27.19
N MET A 388 14.68 13.41 27.79
CA MET A 388 15.51 12.45 28.55
C MET A 388 16.44 11.61 27.66
N PHE A 389 16.00 11.22 26.45
CA PHE A 389 16.80 10.35 25.56
C PHE A 389 17.45 11.08 24.39
N GLN A 390 17.32 12.41 24.29
CA GLN A 390 17.89 13.20 23.20
C GLN A 390 17.45 12.68 21.80
N LEU A 391 16.22 12.19 21.71
CA LEU A 391 15.64 11.60 20.49
C LEU A 391 15.03 12.69 19.59
N TRP A 392 15.81 13.72 19.31
CA TRP A 392 15.38 14.91 18.54
C TRP A 392 14.81 14.57 17.17
N TRP A 393 15.28 13.47 16.55
CA TRP A 393 14.79 13.01 15.25
C TRP A 393 13.36 12.45 15.30
N MET A 394 12.85 12.00 16.46
CA MET A 394 11.46 11.51 16.58
C MET A 394 10.42 12.64 16.65
N LEU A 395 10.83 13.87 16.96
CA LEU A 395 9.93 15.02 16.90
C LEU A 395 9.48 15.33 15.45
N ALA A 396 10.19 14.81 14.44
CA ALA A 396 9.80 14.98 13.04
C ALA A 396 8.46 14.28 12.72
N LEU A 397 7.98 13.44 13.65
CA LEU A 397 6.72 12.70 13.56
C LEU A 397 5.60 13.32 14.42
N ARG A 398 5.84 14.43 15.13
CA ARG A 398 4.89 15.03 16.09
C ARG A 398 4.25 16.31 15.52
N PHE A 399 2.96 16.27 15.16
CA PHE A 399 2.16 17.51 15.00
C PHE A 399 0.77 17.37 15.62
N CYS A 400 0.67 17.80 16.88
CA CYS A 400 -0.59 18.00 17.58
C CYS A 400 -0.50 19.27 18.42
N THR A 401 -0.39 20.42 17.75
CA THR A 401 -0.63 21.75 18.32
C THR A 401 -1.11 22.67 17.20
N PRO A 402 -2.02 23.64 17.47
CA PRO A 402 -2.33 24.69 16.51
C PRO A 402 -1.11 25.61 16.39
N LEU A 403 -0.14 25.20 15.58
CA LEU A 403 1.06 25.97 15.34
C LEU A 403 0.69 27.16 14.45
N PRO A 404 0.99 28.41 14.84
CA PRO A 404 0.93 29.53 13.93
C PRO A 404 1.88 29.23 12.75
N THR A 405 1.37 29.33 11.51
CA THR A 405 2.19 29.12 10.30
C THR A 405 3.47 29.96 10.30
N GLY A 406 3.46 31.12 10.96
CA GLY A 406 4.62 31.99 11.11
C GLY A 406 5.80 31.40 11.91
N SER A 407 5.60 30.40 12.76
CA SER A 407 6.69 29.82 13.57
C SER A 407 7.70 29.03 12.74
N PHE A 408 7.24 28.29 11.72
CA PHE A 408 8.13 27.57 10.80
C PHE A 408 8.84 28.50 9.82
N ASP A 409 8.14 29.54 9.34
CA ASP A 409 8.72 30.55 8.44
C ASP A 409 9.84 31.34 9.14
N ALA A 410 9.65 31.75 10.40
CA ALA A 410 10.67 32.44 11.18
C ALA A 410 11.97 31.62 11.32
N LEU A 411 11.85 30.31 11.60
CA LEU A 411 13.00 29.41 11.67
C LEU A 411 13.68 29.24 10.30
N ARG A 412 12.90 29.10 9.22
CA ARG A 412 13.46 28.98 7.87
C ARG A 412 14.22 30.22 7.44
N THR A 413 13.66 31.41 7.69
CA THR A 413 14.31 32.66 7.34
C THR A 413 15.60 32.84 8.13
N TYR A 414 15.62 32.45 9.41
CA TYR A 414 16.83 32.50 10.23
C TYR A 414 17.91 31.52 9.74
N PHE A 415 17.56 30.26 9.47
CA PHE A 415 18.53 29.24 9.02
C PHE A 415 18.85 29.28 7.52
N ALA A 416 18.24 30.18 6.74
CA ALA A 416 18.56 30.35 5.32
C ALA A 416 19.97 30.89 5.10
N ASP A 417 20.50 31.67 6.06
CA ASP A 417 21.90 32.10 6.04
C ASP A 417 22.79 31.00 6.61
N THR A 418 23.84 30.65 5.87
CA THR A 418 24.88 29.74 6.33
C THR A 418 25.61 30.21 7.59
N ALA A 419 25.56 31.50 7.94
CA ALA A 419 26.16 32.01 9.17
C ALA A 419 25.32 31.74 10.43
N HIS A 420 24.07 31.27 10.29
CA HIS A 420 23.16 31.02 11.40
C HIS A 420 23.08 29.54 11.77
N ASP A 421 23.25 29.24 13.06
CA ASP A 421 23.18 27.89 13.63
C ASP A 421 22.49 27.92 15.01
N LEU A 422 22.36 26.74 15.64
CA LEU A 422 21.76 26.63 16.98
C LEU A 422 22.52 27.45 18.04
N ASN A 423 23.84 27.63 17.89
CA ASN A 423 24.66 28.37 18.83
C ASN A 423 24.39 29.88 18.72
N THR A 424 24.24 30.39 17.50
CA THR A 424 23.85 31.79 17.27
C THR A 424 22.40 32.05 17.66
N LEU A 425 21.54 31.03 17.65
CA LEU A 425 20.16 31.14 18.11
C LEU A 425 20.08 31.22 19.65
N ALA A 426 20.87 30.40 20.34
CA ALA A 426 20.90 30.34 21.81
C ALA A 426 21.63 31.53 22.47
N THR A 427 22.48 32.24 21.72
CA THR A 427 23.29 33.35 22.24
C THR A 427 22.69 34.70 21.84
N PRO A 428 22.40 35.62 22.78
CA PRO A 428 21.89 36.95 22.45
C PRO A 428 22.95 37.80 21.73
N LEU A 429 22.54 38.55 20.69
CA LEU A 429 23.44 39.49 20.02
C LEU A 429 23.51 40.83 20.77
N PRO A 430 24.67 41.51 20.78
CA PRO A 430 24.77 42.88 21.26
C PRO A 430 23.93 43.82 20.37
N THR A 431 23.06 44.64 20.96
CA THR A 431 22.14 45.54 20.24
C THR A 431 22.65 46.98 20.20
N THR A 432 23.83 47.21 19.62
CA THR A 432 24.45 48.54 19.62
C THR A 432 24.08 49.36 18.39
N THR A 433 23.80 48.70 17.26
CA THR A 433 23.45 49.34 15.98
C THR A 433 22.01 49.00 15.52
N PRO A 434 21.40 49.80 14.62
CA PRO A 434 20.09 49.49 14.05
C PRO A 434 20.04 48.16 13.28
N GLU A 435 21.13 47.80 12.61
CA GLU A 435 21.25 46.52 11.91
C GLU A 435 21.31 45.32 12.87
N GLU A 436 22.03 45.47 13.99
CA GLU A 436 22.06 44.45 15.05
C GLU A 436 20.70 44.25 15.71
N LYS A 437 19.91 45.33 15.90
CA LYS A 437 18.53 45.22 16.41
C LYS A 437 17.62 44.41 15.49
N ALA A 438 17.76 44.56 14.17
CA ALA A 438 17.00 43.78 13.20
C ALA A 438 17.40 42.29 13.22
N LYS A 439 18.69 41.99 13.34
CA LYS A 439 19.20 40.62 13.48
C LYS A 439 18.76 39.95 14.78
N GLU A 440 18.78 40.70 15.88
CA GLU A 440 18.29 40.21 17.18
C GLU A 440 16.77 39.97 17.17
N ALA A 441 15.98 40.81 16.50
CA ALA A 441 14.55 40.59 16.32
C ALA A 441 14.25 39.31 15.50
N ALA A 442 15.02 39.05 14.44
CA ALA A 442 14.91 37.81 13.66
C ALA A 442 15.31 36.57 14.49
N ARG A 443 16.36 36.67 15.32
CA ARG A 443 16.77 35.62 16.27
C ARG A 443 15.66 35.34 17.29
N GLN A 444 15.08 36.37 17.88
CA GLN A 444 13.99 36.24 18.86
C GLN A 444 12.75 35.59 18.22
N ALA A 445 12.35 36.03 17.03
CA ALA A 445 11.24 35.40 16.30
C ALA A 445 11.49 33.91 16.00
N ALA A 446 12.74 33.54 15.65
CA ALA A 446 13.12 32.15 15.44
C ALA A 446 13.16 31.34 16.75
N SER A 447 13.63 31.93 17.86
CA SER A 447 13.63 31.30 19.19
C SER A 447 12.21 31.06 19.68
N ASP A 448 11.33 32.06 19.56
CA ASP A 448 9.91 31.96 19.93
C ASP A 448 9.18 30.95 19.04
N GLY A 449 9.54 30.89 17.75
CA GLY A 449 9.06 29.88 16.81
C GLY A 449 9.46 28.46 17.23
N LEU A 450 10.73 28.27 17.62
CA LEU A 450 11.23 27.00 18.14
C LEU A 450 10.52 26.58 19.43
N ASP A 451 10.33 27.52 20.35
CA ASP A 451 9.66 27.29 21.63
C ASP A 451 8.18 26.89 21.41
N THR A 452 7.52 27.55 20.45
CA THR A 452 6.13 27.27 20.06
C THR A 452 6.00 25.89 19.41
N ILE A 453 6.93 25.49 18.55
CA ILE A 453 6.93 24.18 17.88
C ILE A 453 7.16 23.03 18.86
N MET A 454 8.05 23.25 19.84
CA MET A 454 8.45 22.22 20.79
C MET A 454 7.48 22.11 21.99
N GLY A 455 6.71 23.15 22.29
CA GLY A 455 5.66 23.14 23.32
C GLY A 455 6.18 22.92 24.75
N LEU A 456 7.45 23.24 24.99
CA LEU A 456 8.21 22.85 26.18
C LEU A 456 8.58 24.03 27.12
N GLY A 457 8.08 25.24 26.84
CA GLY A 457 8.37 26.46 27.62
C GLY A 457 9.43 27.37 26.96
N PRO A 458 9.77 28.52 27.58
CA PRO A 458 10.72 29.47 26.99
C PRO A 458 12.17 28.97 27.09
N SER A 459 13.00 29.29 26.09
CA SER A 459 14.47 29.10 26.07
C SER A 459 14.97 27.70 25.65
N ILE A 460 14.21 26.96 24.85
CA ILE A 460 14.58 25.59 24.44
C ILE A 460 15.84 25.58 23.57
N ALA A 461 16.13 26.67 22.84
CA ALA A 461 17.37 26.82 22.10
C ALA A 461 18.62 26.60 22.97
N HIS A 462 18.61 27.04 24.24
CA HIS A 462 19.72 26.89 25.17
C HIS A 462 19.83 25.45 25.70
N GLU A 463 18.71 24.78 25.96
CA GLU A 463 18.69 23.36 26.36
C GLU A 463 19.17 22.44 25.22
N LEU A 464 18.72 22.72 23.99
CA LEU A 464 19.14 22.03 22.77
C LEU A 464 20.65 22.15 22.52
N GLN A 465 21.24 23.33 22.80
CA GLN A 465 22.68 23.57 22.65
C GLN A 465 23.52 22.66 23.57
N GLN A 466 22.95 22.22 24.69
CA GLN A 466 23.63 21.35 25.65
C GLN A 466 23.55 19.86 25.25
N ALA A 467 22.80 19.51 24.20
CA ALA A 467 22.67 18.13 23.75
C ALA A 467 23.93 17.68 22.94
N PRO A 468 24.63 16.60 23.34
CA PRO A 468 25.82 16.05 22.67
C PRO A 468 25.63 15.80 21.17
N THR A 469 24.44 15.35 20.75
CA THR A 469 24.11 15.10 19.34
C THR A 469 24.03 16.38 18.50
N LEU A 470 23.55 17.47 19.10
CA LEU A 470 23.39 18.77 18.44
C LEU A 470 24.65 19.63 18.52
N GLN A 471 25.53 19.37 19.49
CA GLN A 471 26.89 19.91 19.52
C GLN A 471 27.73 19.42 18.34
N GLN A 472 27.52 18.18 17.89
CA GLN A 472 28.21 17.61 16.73
C GLN A 472 27.66 18.10 15.39
N ASN A 473 26.37 18.44 15.33
CA ASN A 473 25.74 19.03 14.15
C ASN A 473 24.70 20.10 14.54
N PRO A 474 25.14 21.36 14.74
CA PRO A 474 24.27 22.47 15.15
C PRO A 474 23.20 22.84 14.13
N ARG A 475 23.34 22.39 12.87
CA ARG A 475 22.36 22.63 11.79
C ARG A 475 21.29 21.55 11.67
N ALA A 476 21.38 20.46 12.44
CA ALA A 476 20.34 19.42 12.44
C ALA A 476 18.94 19.98 12.81
N VAL A 477 18.89 21.11 13.52
CA VAL A 477 17.64 21.84 13.85
C VAL A 477 17.00 22.49 12.61
N ALA A 478 17.81 22.94 11.64
CA ALA A 478 17.32 23.48 10.37
C ALA A 478 16.71 22.36 9.50
N ASP A 479 17.37 21.21 9.43
CA ASP A 479 16.85 20.02 8.74
C ASP A 479 15.54 19.56 9.38
N PHE A 480 15.49 19.56 10.72
CA PHE A 480 14.29 19.26 11.50
C PHE A 480 13.12 20.19 11.13
N ALA A 481 13.30 21.51 11.15
CA ALA A 481 12.26 22.46 10.74
C ALA A 481 11.82 22.25 9.27
N GLY A 482 12.71 21.70 8.44
CA GLY A 482 12.43 21.29 7.08
C GLY A 482 11.56 20.03 6.95
N TYR A 483 11.73 19.03 7.83
CA TYR A 483 10.92 17.80 7.85
C TYR A 483 9.61 17.96 8.63
N ALA A 484 9.59 18.89 9.58
CA ALA A 484 8.51 19.13 10.52
C ALA A 484 7.40 20.06 9.99
N ASP A 485 7.58 20.72 8.85
CA ASP A 485 6.53 21.60 8.33
C ASP A 485 5.35 20.77 7.79
N PRO A 486 4.12 20.93 8.32
CA PRO A 486 2.92 20.25 7.83
C PRO A 486 2.49 20.73 6.44
N GLN A 487 2.99 21.87 5.95
CA GLN A 487 2.71 22.33 4.60
C GLN A 487 3.47 21.46 3.57
N PRO A 488 2.76 20.84 2.61
CA PRO A 488 3.40 20.02 1.60
C PRO A 488 4.38 20.88 0.80
N LYS A 489 5.68 20.58 0.92
CA LYS A 489 6.76 21.29 0.19
C LYS A 489 6.56 21.30 -1.32
N THR A 490 5.78 20.37 -1.88
CA THR A 490 5.28 20.37 -3.25
C THR A 490 4.14 19.36 -3.33
N PRO A 491 3.02 19.62 -4.03
CA PRO A 491 2.04 18.59 -4.33
C PRO A 491 2.74 17.39 -5.01
N PRO A 492 2.38 16.14 -4.69
CA PRO A 492 2.94 14.99 -5.38
C PRO A 492 2.71 15.15 -6.89
N ALA A 493 3.73 14.83 -7.70
CA ALA A 493 3.63 14.91 -9.15
C ALA A 493 2.41 14.08 -9.63
N PRO A 494 1.62 14.58 -10.60
CA PRO A 494 0.47 13.85 -11.09
C PRO A 494 0.90 12.51 -11.68
N PRO A 495 0.12 11.44 -11.47
CA PRO A 495 0.47 10.13 -11.99
C PRO A 495 0.45 10.15 -13.52
N VAL A 496 1.33 9.35 -14.12
CA VAL A 496 1.52 9.34 -15.58
C VAL A 496 0.43 8.49 -16.24
N PRO A 497 -0.41 9.05 -17.11
CA PRO A 497 -1.35 8.26 -17.89
C PRO A 497 -0.61 7.43 -18.93
N GLU A 498 -1.18 6.27 -19.27
CA GLU A 498 -0.68 5.49 -20.40
C GLU A 498 -0.93 6.23 -21.73
N PRO A 499 -0.09 6.02 -22.75
CA PRO A 499 -0.31 6.58 -24.08
C PRO A 499 -1.67 6.19 -24.63
N TYR A 500 -2.38 7.17 -25.19
CA TYR A 500 -3.62 6.94 -25.92
C TYR A 500 -3.37 5.99 -27.08
N VAL A 501 -4.27 5.02 -27.26
CA VAL A 501 -4.21 4.07 -28.36
C VAL A 501 -5.47 4.25 -29.20
N PRO A 502 -5.35 4.58 -30.50
CA PRO A 502 -6.52 4.72 -31.36
C PRO A 502 -7.19 3.36 -31.55
N ASP A 503 -8.51 3.38 -31.66
CA ASP A 503 -9.27 2.18 -31.92
C ASP A 503 -8.98 1.65 -33.35
N PRO A 504 -8.47 0.42 -33.52
CA PRO A 504 -8.16 -0.11 -34.84
C PRO A 504 -9.40 -0.32 -35.73
N LEU A 505 -10.59 -0.46 -35.13
CA LEU A 505 -11.85 -0.58 -35.89
C LEU A 505 -12.47 0.77 -36.22
N CYS A 506 -12.15 1.78 -35.42
CA CYS A 506 -12.57 3.15 -35.64
C CYS A 506 -11.31 4.03 -35.68
N PRO A 507 -10.54 3.97 -36.79
CA PRO A 507 -9.50 4.97 -37.00
C PRO A 507 -10.19 6.33 -36.81
N GLY A 508 -9.57 7.21 -36.01
CA GLY A 508 -10.06 8.57 -35.84
C GLY A 508 -10.23 9.25 -37.20
N PRO A 509 -10.94 10.39 -37.25
CA PRO A 509 -10.92 11.21 -38.46
C PRO A 509 -9.49 11.53 -38.91
#